data_AF-A0A1X7J7I4-F1
#
_entry.id   AF-A0A1X7J7I4-F1
#
_cell.length_a   1.000
_cell.length_b   1.000
_cell.length_c   1.000
_cell.angle_alpha   90.00
_cell.angle_beta   90.00
_cell.angle_gamma   90.00
#
_symmetry.space_group_name_H-M   'P 1'
#
loop_
_entity.id
_entity.type
_entity.pdbx_description
1 polymer ?
#
loop_
_entity_poly.entity_id
_entity_poly.type
_entity_poly.pdbx_seq_one_letter_code
_entity_poly.pdbx_strand_id
1 'polypeptide(L)'
;MQSVTDLLLHNPFIQGLVLGLAIALIFWLQGIAKNSKLNKEVSRLREGMSAQISTAAQNNALYIKENEDMKKKLATMEMTLSTLSQKPKRAELKTLYVYDKAIHLMYARTPGFATAWESVLREAEQEIAKSESGFIPLMKKVFHPSLSAKTEPDETVVEAEPEHSTN
;
A
#
# COMPACT_ATOMS: atom_id res chain seq x y z
N MET A 1 71.09 39.61 30.53
CA MET A 1 70.59 38.22 30.48
C MET A 1 71.47 37.38 29.55
N GLN A 2 72.74 37.15 29.89
CA GLN A 2 73.67 36.28 29.12
C GLN A 2 74.20 35.09 29.95
N SER A 3 73.90 35.07 31.25
CA SER A 3 74.40 34.05 32.20
C SER A 3 73.72 32.69 32.08
N VAL A 4 72.45 32.63 31.64
CA VAL A 4 71.73 31.35 31.47
C VAL A 4 72.21 30.59 30.25
N THR A 5 72.56 31.27 29.16
CA THR A 5 73.07 30.63 27.94
C THR A 5 74.48 30.06 28.12
N ASP A 6 75.35 30.76 28.85
CA ASP A 6 76.73 30.31 29.09
C ASP A 6 76.82 29.13 30.07
N LEU A 7 75.92 29.06 31.06
CA LEU A 7 75.84 27.92 31.99
C LEU A 7 75.28 26.65 31.33
N LEU A 8 74.43 26.83 30.31
CA LEU A 8 73.84 25.76 29.49
C LEU A 8 74.83 25.17 28.47
N LEU A 9 75.78 25.97 27.96
CA LEU A 9 76.76 25.57 26.94
C LEU A 9 78.06 24.98 27.52
N HIS A 10 78.41 25.27 28.78
CA HIS A 10 79.64 24.75 29.40
C HIS A 10 79.47 23.33 30.00
N ASN A 11 78.23 22.91 30.30
CA ASN A 11 77.95 21.62 30.93
C ASN A 11 77.45 20.59 29.89
N PRO A 12 78.21 19.50 29.60
CA PRO A 12 77.84 18.51 28.59
C PRO A 12 76.50 17.80 28.90
N PHE A 13 76.12 17.72 30.17
CA PHE A 13 74.85 17.14 30.61
C PHE A 13 73.63 17.98 30.22
N ILE A 14 73.71 19.30 30.38
CA ILE A 14 72.59 20.20 30.09
C ILE A 14 72.39 20.33 28.58
N GLN A 15 73.48 20.32 27.81
CA GLN A 15 73.42 20.24 26.35
C GLN A 15 72.74 18.95 25.87
N GLY A 16 73.03 17.81 26.51
CA GLY A 16 72.34 16.55 26.23
C GLY A 16 70.85 16.58 26.60
N LEU A 17 70.49 17.23 27.71
CA LEU A 17 69.10 17.36 28.15
C LEU A 17 68.28 18.27 27.21
N VAL A 18 68.83 19.39 26.76
CA VAL A 18 68.16 20.27 25.79
C VAL A 18 68.01 19.58 24.44
N LEU A 19 69.04 18.86 23.98
CA LEU A 19 68.97 18.13 22.72
C LEU A 19 67.95 16.98 22.78
N GLY A 20 67.93 16.23 23.88
CA GLY A 20 66.93 15.18 24.12
C GLY A 20 65.51 15.73 24.22
N LEU A 21 65.31 16.86 24.91
CA LEU A 21 64.02 17.53 25.02
C LEU A 21 63.54 18.04 23.65
N ALA A 22 64.44 18.61 22.84
CA ALA A 22 64.11 19.06 21.49
C ALA A 22 63.65 17.89 20.61
N ILE A 23 64.34 16.75 20.64
CA ILE A 23 63.97 15.55 19.88
C ILE A 23 62.64 14.99 20.39
N ALA A 24 62.46 14.87 21.71
CA ALA A 24 61.21 14.39 22.30
C ALA A 24 60.01 15.27 21.92
N LEU A 25 60.19 16.60 21.90
CA LEU A 25 59.15 17.54 21.53
C LEU A 25 58.76 17.41 20.04
N ILE A 26 59.74 17.22 19.15
CA ILE A 26 59.48 16.97 17.72
C ILE A 26 58.68 15.67 17.52
N PHE A 27 59.08 14.57 18.17
CA PHE A 27 58.36 13.30 18.10
C PHE A 27 56.94 13.39 18.69
N TRP A 28 56.76 14.16 19.78
CA TRP A 28 55.47 14.38 20.41
C TRP A 28 54.50 15.15 19.50
N LEU A 29 54.96 16.24 18.86
CA LEU A 29 54.15 16.99 17.90
C LEU A 29 53.73 16.11 16.70
N GLN A 30 54.66 15.31 16.17
CA GLN A 30 54.35 14.40 15.07
C GLN A 30 53.36 13.29 15.48
N GLY A 31 53.49 12.75 16.70
CA GLY A 31 52.59 11.74 17.25
C GLY A 31 51.15 12.24 17.44
N ILE A 32 50.99 13.46 17.94
CA ILE A 32 49.66 14.08 18.12
C ILE A 32 49.00 14.37 16.77
N ALA A 33 49.75 14.91 15.80
CA ALA A 33 49.21 15.21 14.48
C ALA A 33 48.71 13.95 13.75
N LYS A 34 49.44 12.83 13.87
CA LYS A 34 49.07 11.55 13.26
C LYS A 34 47.87 10.90 13.96
N ASN A 35 47.83 10.91 15.29
CA ASN A 35 46.70 10.36 16.05
C ASN A 35 45.40 11.15 15.86
N SER A 36 45.48 12.47 15.67
CA SER A 36 44.31 13.31 15.40
C SER A 36 43.61 12.96 14.07
N LYS A 37 44.39 12.63 13.03
CA LYS A 37 43.85 12.21 11.73
C LYS A 37 43.15 10.85 11.82
N LEU A 38 43.77 9.87 12.47
CA LEU A 38 43.15 8.56 12.71
C LEU A 38 41.86 8.66 13.53
N ASN A 39 41.85 9.47 14.59
CA ASN A 39 40.66 9.65 15.41
C ASN A 39 39.50 10.31 14.64
N LYS A 40 39.78 11.21 13.69
CA LYS A 40 38.76 11.80 12.81
C LYS A 40 38.18 10.80 11.82
N GLU A 41 39.00 9.87 11.32
CA GLU A 41 38.53 8.81 10.42
C GLU A 41 37.66 7.81 11.19
N VAL A 42 38.07 7.44 12.41
CA VAL A 42 37.28 6.57 13.30
C VAL A 42 35.96 7.24 13.72
N SER A 43 35.95 8.54 14.01
CA SER A 43 34.70 9.25 14.36
C SER A 43 33.74 9.31 13.17
N ARG A 44 34.24 9.59 11.96
CA ARG A 44 33.42 9.58 10.73
C ARG A 44 32.81 8.22 10.41
N LEU A 45 33.55 7.13 10.61
CA LEU A 45 33.02 5.77 10.43
C LEU A 45 31.92 5.46 11.45
N ARG A 46 32.13 5.85 12.72
CA ARG A 46 31.13 5.66 13.78
C ARG A 46 29.87 6.49 13.55
N GLU A 47 30.01 7.74 13.11
CA GLU A 47 28.91 8.61 12.72
C GLU A 47 28.11 8.01 11.56
N GLY A 48 28.79 7.54 10.50
CA GLY A 48 28.15 6.89 9.36
C GLY A 48 27.35 5.64 9.73
N MET A 49 27.88 4.79 10.62
CA MET A 49 27.16 3.62 11.12
C MET A 49 25.95 4.00 11.98
N SER A 50 26.11 4.98 12.88
CA SER A 50 25.01 5.45 13.74
C SER A 50 23.88 6.09 12.92
N ALA A 51 24.22 6.82 11.85
CA ALA A 51 23.26 7.35 10.90
C ALA A 51 22.51 6.23 10.19
N GLN A 52 23.20 5.20 9.70
CA GLN A 52 22.57 4.05 9.04
C GLN A 52 21.66 3.27 9.99
N ILE A 53 22.07 3.03 11.24
CA ILE A 53 21.22 2.38 12.26
C ILE A 53 19.98 3.24 12.52
N SER A 54 20.14 4.56 12.65
CA SER A 54 19.00 5.47 12.88
C SER A 54 18.02 5.51 11.69
N THR A 55 18.53 5.51 10.46
CA THR A 55 17.72 5.50 9.25
C THR A 55 17.03 4.16 9.05
N ALA A 56 17.73 3.04 9.28
CA ALA A 56 17.14 1.71 9.22
C ALA A 56 16.06 1.51 10.29
N ALA A 57 16.27 2.03 11.51
CA ALA A 57 15.27 2.01 12.58
C ALA A 57 14.03 2.83 12.21
N GLN A 58 14.19 4.03 11.63
CA GLN A 58 13.06 4.83 11.14
C GLN A 58 12.30 4.11 10.03
N ASN A 59 13.00 3.56 9.03
CA ASN A 59 12.38 2.84 7.93
C ASN A 59 11.63 1.59 8.42
N ASN A 60 12.23 0.83 9.34
CA ASN A 60 11.58 -0.34 9.94
C ASN A 60 10.31 0.07 10.73
N ALA A 61 10.36 1.17 11.48
CA ALA A 61 9.19 1.69 12.19
C ALA A 61 8.06 2.10 11.22
N LEU A 62 8.39 2.67 10.05
CA LEU A 62 7.41 2.99 9.01
C LEU A 62 6.79 1.72 8.42
N TYR A 63 7.59 0.69 8.10
CA TYR A 63 7.07 -0.59 7.59
C TYR A 63 6.16 -1.30 8.60
N ILE A 64 6.51 -1.27 9.88
CA ILE A 64 5.67 -1.83 10.95
C ILE A 64 4.36 -1.06 11.04
N LYS A 65 4.40 0.28 11.03
CA LYS A 65 3.22 1.13 11.07
C LYS A 65 2.29 0.89 9.87
N GLU A 66 2.85 0.79 8.66
CA GLU A 66 2.08 0.48 7.46
C GLU A 66 1.43 -0.91 7.54
N ASN A 67 2.16 -1.91 8.03
CA ASN A 67 1.61 -3.24 8.27
C ASN A 67 0.44 -3.23 9.26
N GLU A 68 0.58 -2.50 10.37
CA GLU A 68 -0.49 -2.34 11.37
C GLU A 68 -1.71 -1.64 10.78
N ASP A 69 -1.52 -0.58 9.99
CA ASP A 69 -2.61 0.13 9.33
C ASP A 69 -3.33 -0.74 8.31
N MET A 70 -2.60 -1.56 7.53
CA MET A 70 -3.22 -2.51 6.61
C MET A 70 -4.01 -3.61 7.34
N LYS A 71 -3.47 -4.14 8.45
CA LYS A 71 -4.20 -5.11 9.29
C LYS A 71 -5.47 -4.50 9.90
N LYS A 72 -5.43 -3.24 10.35
CA LYS A 72 -6.61 -2.53 10.86
C LYS A 72 -7.67 -2.34 9.77
N LYS A 73 -7.26 -1.99 8.55
CA LYS A 73 -8.18 -1.88 7.40
C LYS A 73 -8.83 -3.22 7.06
N LEU A 74 -8.06 -4.30 7.06
CA LEU A 74 -8.59 -5.66 6.86
C LEU A 74 -9.62 -6.03 7.92
N ALA A 75 -9.28 -5.88 9.21
CA ALA A 75 -10.20 -6.20 10.30
C ALA A 75 -11.49 -5.34 10.24
N THR A 76 -11.36 -4.06 9.87
CA THR A 76 -12.51 -3.18 9.67
C THR A 76 -13.38 -3.64 8.49
N MET A 77 -12.76 -4.00 7.38
CA MET A 77 -13.48 -4.50 6.19
C MET A 77 -14.14 -5.86 6.45
N GLU A 78 -13.50 -6.76 7.19
CA GLU A 78 -14.09 -8.03 7.61
C GLU A 78 -15.29 -7.79 8.53
N MET A 79 -15.17 -6.85 9.47
CA MET A 79 -16.28 -6.45 10.34
C MET A 79 -17.44 -5.84 9.53
N THR A 80 -17.16 -5.00 8.53
CA THR A 80 -18.20 -4.43 7.67
C THR A 80 -18.84 -5.49 6.78
N LEU A 81 -18.07 -6.42 6.21
CA LEU A 81 -18.60 -7.56 5.44
C LEU A 81 -19.46 -8.50 6.30
N SER A 82 -19.04 -8.77 7.53
CA SER A 82 -19.82 -9.57 8.49
C SER A 82 -21.12 -8.85 8.87
N THR A 83 -21.06 -7.54 9.13
CA THR A 83 -22.24 -6.71 9.43
C THR A 83 -23.19 -6.63 8.23
N LEU A 84 -22.65 -6.48 7.02
CA LEU A 84 -23.42 -6.38 5.78
C LEU A 84 -24.04 -7.73 5.39
N SER A 85 -23.43 -8.86 5.76
CA SER A 85 -23.97 -10.20 5.51
C SER A 85 -24.97 -10.67 6.58
N GLN A 86 -24.86 -10.20 7.82
CA GLN A 86 -25.77 -10.58 8.91
C GLN A 86 -27.10 -9.82 8.89
N LYS A 87 -27.14 -8.57 8.43
CA LYS A 87 -28.36 -7.75 8.42
C LYS A 87 -29.44 -8.17 7.39
N PRO A 88 -29.11 -8.53 6.14
CA PRO A 88 -30.12 -8.89 5.14
C PRO A 88 -30.56 -10.36 5.21
N LYS A 89 -29.67 -11.32 5.45
CA LYS A 89 -29.97 -12.75 5.18
C LYS A 89 -31.09 -13.37 6.02
N ARG A 90 -31.18 -13.16 7.34
CA ARG A 90 -32.21 -13.85 8.14
C ARG A 90 -33.59 -13.21 8.08
N ALA A 91 -33.65 -11.88 8.03
CA ALA A 91 -34.91 -11.16 7.92
C ALA A 91 -35.51 -11.35 6.52
N GLU A 92 -34.70 -11.23 5.46
CA GLU A 92 -35.16 -11.43 4.08
C GLU A 92 -35.56 -12.87 3.81
N LEU A 93 -34.79 -13.87 4.26
CA LEU A 93 -35.17 -15.29 4.11
C LEU A 93 -36.49 -15.61 4.82
N LYS A 94 -36.71 -15.06 6.02
CA LYS A 94 -37.98 -15.23 6.73
C LYS A 94 -39.14 -14.60 5.95
N THR A 95 -38.93 -13.39 5.43
CA THR A 95 -39.92 -12.69 4.61
C THR A 95 -40.23 -13.44 3.32
N LEU A 96 -39.20 -13.96 2.65
CA LEU A 96 -39.34 -14.75 1.42
C LEU A 96 -40.07 -16.07 1.69
N TYR A 97 -39.78 -16.75 2.80
CA TYR A 97 -40.50 -17.94 3.24
C TYR A 97 -41.97 -17.65 3.57
N VAL A 98 -42.27 -16.50 4.19
CA VAL A 98 -43.65 -16.07 4.46
C VAL A 98 -44.40 -15.79 3.15
N TYR A 99 -43.75 -15.14 2.18
CA TYR A 99 -44.35 -14.91 0.86
C TYR A 99 -44.61 -16.22 0.12
N ASP A 100 -43.65 -17.13 0.08
CA ASP A 100 -43.81 -18.45 -0.52
C ASP A 100 -45.00 -19.22 0.10
N LYS A 101 -45.08 -19.25 1.43
CA LYS A 101 -46.19 -19.89 2.14
C LYS A 101 -47.53 -19.23 1.85
N ALA A 102 -47.57 -17.90 1.74
CA ALA A 102 -48.78 -17.14 1.42
C ALA A 102 -49.26 -17.42 -0.02
N ILE A 103 -48.34 -17.44 -1.00
CA ILE A 103 -48.64 -17.77 -2.39
C ILE A 103 -49.23 -19.19 -2.49
N HIS A 104 -48.61 -20.17 -1.83
CA HIS A 104 -49.14 -21.54 -1.79
C HIS A 104 -50.54 -21.62 -1.16
N LEU A 105 -50.81 -20.83 -0.12
CA LEU A 105 -52.14 -20.78 0.51
C LEU A 105 -53.18 -20.11 -0.39
N MET A 106 -52.80 -19.08 -1.14
CA MET A 106 -53.67 -18.42 -2.12
C MET A 106 -54.00 -19.34 -3.29
N TYR A 107 -53.01 -20.11 -3.76
CA TYR A 107 -53.20 -21.12 -4.80
C TYR A 107 -54.22 -22.20 -4.40
N ALA A 108 -54.23 -22.60 -3.12
CA ALA A 108 -55.16 -23.58 -2.61
C ALA A 108 -56.58 -23.03 -2.36
N ARG A 109 -56.74 -21.72 -2.15
CA ARG A 109 -58.02 -21.10 -1.75
C ARG A 109 -58.79 -20.43 -2.88
N THR A 110 -58.13 -20.05 -3.96
CA THR A 110 -58.75 -19.22 -5.00
C THR A 110 -58.60 -19.87 -6.38
N PRO A 111 -59.70 -20.29 -7.03
CA PRO A 111 -59.65 -20.74 -8.42
C PRO A 111 -59.28 -19.56 -9.35
N GLY A 112 -58.35 -19.78 -10.28
CA GLY A 112 -57.86 -18.75 -11.21
C GLY A 112 -56.74 -17.85 -10.68
N PHE A 113 -56.27 -18.07 -9.44
CA PHE A 113 -55.14 -17.31 -8.89
C PHE A 113 -53.82 -17.55 -9.64
N ALA A 114 -53.59 -18.78 -10.11
CA ALA A 114 -52.37 -19.17 -10.83
C ALA A 114 -52.08 -18.26 -12.03
N THR A 115 -53.07 -18.06 -12.88
CA THR A 115 -52.94 -17.32 -14.15
C THR A 115 -52.82 -15.81 -13.90
N ALA A 116 -53.57 -15.27 -12.94
CA ALA A 116 -53.48 -13.87 -12.54
C ALA A 116 -52.13 -13.55 -11.87
N TRP A 117 -51.61 -14.45 -11.04
CA TRP A 117 -50.29 -14.32 -10.42
C TRP A 117 -49.19 -14.32 -11.48
N GLU A 118 -49.22 -15.26 -12.42
CA GLU A 118 -48.23 -15.36 -13.49
C GLU A 118 -48.24 -14.12 -14.40
N SER A 119 -49.43 -13.57 -14.72
CA SER A 119 -49.51 -12.33 -15.51
C SER A 119 -48.95 -11.12 -14.78
N VAL A 120 -49.24 -10.98 -13.48
CA VAL A 120 -48.75 -9.87 -12.65
C VAL A 120 -47.24 -10.01 -12.39
N LEU A 121 -46.75 -11.23 -12.19
CA LEU A 121 -45.31 -11.50 -12.04
C LEU A 121 -44.55 -11.10 -13.29
N ARG A 122 -45.04 -11.49 -14.47
CA ARG A 122 -44.45 -11.11 -15.76
C ARG A 122 -44.48 -9.60 -16.02
N GLU A 123 -45.51 -8.90 -15.55
CA GLU A 123 -45.60 -7.44 -15.64
C GLU A 123 -44.61 -6.75 -14.70
N ALA A 124 -44.49 -7.23 -13.46
CA ALA A 124 -43.52 -6.74 -12.48
C ALA A 124 -42.07 -7.00 -12.94
N GLU A 125 -41.76 -8.16 -13.53
CA GLU A 125 -40.44 -8.44 -14.12
C GLU A 125 -40.09 -7.43 -15.22
N GLN A 126 -41.06 -7.05 -16.06
CA GLN A 126 -40.85 -6.05 -17.11
C GLN A 126 -40.66 -4.64 -16.54
N GLU A 127 -41.33 -4.27 -15.45
CA GLU A 127 -41.16 -2.98 -14.78
C GLU A 127 -39.79 -2.91 -14.07
N ILE A 128 -39.40 -3.98 -13.39
CA ILE A 128 -38.09 -4.08 -12.73
C ILE A 128 -36.97 -4.05 -13.77
N ALA A 129 -37.06 -4.82 -14.86
CA ALA A 129 -36.08 -4.79 -15.94
C ALA A 129 -35.92 -3.38 -16.55
N LYS A 130 -37.02 -2.62 -16.68
CA LYS A 130 -36.98 -1.21 -17.09
C LYS A 130 -36.28 -0.32 -16.05
N SER A 131 -36.54 -0.53 -14.76
CA SER A 131 -35.90 0.22 -13.67
C SER A 131 -34.40 -0.09 -13.52
N GLU A 132 -34.00 -1.35 -13.68
CA GLU A 132 -32.61 -1.81 -13.63
C GLU A 132 -31.84 -1.35 -14.88
N SER A 133 -32.50 -1.26 -16.04
CA SER A 133 -31.91 -0.70 -17.26
C SER A 133 -31.46 0.76 -17.10
N GLY A 134 -31.97 1.51 -16.11
CA GLY A 134 -31.52 2.86 -15.76
C GLY A 134 -30.22 2.89 -14.94
N PHE A 135 -29.92 1.83 -14.19
CA PHE A 135 -28.69 1.71 -13.38
C PHE A 135 -27.52 1.09 -14.15
N ILE A 136 -27.80 0.26 -15.16
CA ILE A 136 -26.78 -0.31 -16.07
C ILE A 136 -25.91 0.78 -16.75
N PRO A 137 -26.45 1.87 -17.34
CA PRO A 137 -25.63 2.92 -17.94
C PRO A 137 -24.85 3.73 -16.91
N LEU A 138 -25.36 3.89 -15.68
CA LEU A 138 -24.61 4.52 -14.58
C LEU A 138 -23.41 3.65 -14.18
N MET A 139 -23.60 2.35 -13.97
CA MET A 139 -22.51 1.40 -13.72
C MET A 139 -21.50 1.40 -14.86
N LYS A 140 -21.94 1.32 -16.12
CA LYS A 140 -21.05 1.38 -17.30
C LYS A 140 -20.20 2.66 -17.35
N LYS A 141 -20.73 3.79 -16.88
CA LYS A 141 -20.01 5.07 -16.82
C LYS A 141 -18.96 5.13 -15.70
N VAL A 142 -19.13 4.37 -14.61
CA VAL A 142 -18.13 4.30 -13.52
C VAL A 142 -17.07 3.23 -13.78
N PHE A 143 -17.39 2.18 -14.55
CA PHE A 143 -16.46 1.10 -14.90
C PHE A 143 -15.67 1.31 -16.20
N HIS A 144 -15.97 2.35 -17.00
CA HIS A 144 -15.15 2.75 -18.14
C HIS A 144 -14.45 4.11 -17.93
N PRO A 145 -13.36 4.13 -17.15
CA PRO A 145 -12.18 4.91 -17.53
C PRO A 145 -11.04 3.94 -17.84
N SER A 146 -10.35 4.20 -18.96
CA SER A 146 -9.15 3.52 -19.46
C SER A 146 -9.30 2.06 -19.91
N LEU A 147 -9.87 1.85 -21.10
CA LEU A 147 -9.39 0.83 -22.04
C LEU A 147 -9.70 1.32 -23.46
N SER A 148 -9.20 2.52 -23.77
CA SER A 148 -8.94 2.91 -25.16
C SER A 148 -7.56 2.37 -25.51
N ALA A 149 -7.49 1.06 -25.75
CA ALA A 149 -6.40 0.43 -26.48
C ALA A 149 -7.03 -0.14 -27.75
N LYS A 150 -7.06 0.73 -28.75
CA LYS A 150 -7.19 0.47 -30.19
C LYS A 150 -7.13 -1.03 -30.57
N THR A 151 -8.21 -1.55 -31.12
CA THR A 151 -8.12 -2.59 -32.16
C THR A 151 -9.15 -2.22 -33.21
N GLU A 152 -8.64 -1.91 -34.39
CA GLU A 152 -9.38 -1.54 -35.59
C GLU A 152 -10.35 -2.66 -36.03
N PRO A 153 -11.48 -2.29 -36.66
CA PRO A 153 -12.44 -3.24 -37.23
C PRO A 153 -11.89 -3.79 -38.56
N ASP A 154 -11.76 -5.11 -38.66
CA ASP A 154 -11.56 -5.78 -39.95
C ASP A 154 -12.94 -6.05 -40.55
N GLU A 155 -13.36 -5.14 -41.44
CA GLU A 155 -14.41 -5.37 -42.43
C GLU A 155 -13.90 -6.38 -43.46
N THR A 156 -14.42 -7.60 -43.42
CA THR A 156 -14.64 -8.39 -44.64
C THR A 156 -16.09 -8.87 -44.68
N VAL A 157 -16.92 -7.99 -45.23
CA VAL A 157 -18.17 -8.31 -45.93
C VAL A 157 -17.81 -9.30 -47.06
N VAL A 158 -18.48 -10.45 -47.14
CA VAL A 158 -19.34 -10.87 -48.26
C VAL A 158 -20.22 -12.04 -47.80
N GLU A 159 -21.41 -11.72 -47.33
CA GLU A 159 -22.60 -12.53 -47.59
C GLU A 159 -23.52 -11.68 -48.50
N ALA A 160 -23.78 -12.21 -49.69
CA ALA A 160 -24.86 -11.83 -50.60
C ALA A 160 -25.20 -13.14 -51.34
N GLU A 161 -26.22 -13.90 -50.92
CA GLU A 161 -27.64 -13.77 -51.32
C GLU A 161 -27.85 -13.63 -52.84
N PRO A 162 -28.93 -14.21 -53.44
CA PRO A 162 -30.29 -14.06 -52.89
C PRO A 162 -31.28 -15.24 -53.07
N GLU A 163 -32.28 -15.25 -52.17
CA GLU A 163 -33.73 -15.40 -52.42
C GLU A 163 -34.26 -16.47 -53.41
N HIS A 164 -35.22 -17.30 -52.95
CA HIS A 164 -36.66 -17.17 -53.31
C HIS A 164 -37.46 -18.50 -53.33
N SER A 165 -38.66 -18.44 -52.74
CA SER A 165 -39.92 -19.04 -53.24
C SER A 165 -40.42 -20.39 -52.66
N THR A 166 -41.39 -20.25 -51.74
CA THR A 166 -42.71 -20.91 -51.71
C THR A 166 -42.93 -22.20 -52.52
N ASN A 167 -43.13 -23.32 -51.83
CA ASN A 167 -44.38 -24.11 -51.77
C ASN A 167 -44.18 -25.40 -50.95
#